data_AF-A0A182MJ49-F1
#
_entry.id   AF-A0A182MJ49-F1
#
_cell.length_a   1.000
_cell.length_b   1.000
_cell.length_c   1.000
_cell.angle_alpha   90.00
_cell.angle_beta   90.00
_cell.angle_gamma   90.00
#
_symmetry.space_group_name_H-M   'P 1'
#
loop_
_entity.id
_entity.type
_entity.pdbx_description
1 polymer ?
#
loop_
_entity_poly.entity_id
_entity_poly.type
_entity_poly.pdbx_seq_one_letter_code
_entity_poly.pdbx_strand_id
1 'polypeptide(L)'
;MFNVIQWTSIVRVWFRGTFKFSEDADYFMLIQPLYKLLYLFENPVRISKCINSNQYCIQFKMCYQKMRNGFQVLFRRFITFTDKSDYFDLYRILATISAIHYDAFCWIDQTVWIMYRFLPILVNISYFYKAYRLILLPEDNTSAAVVIASIWGFTEGTLRIGIIETCYGTLSKIMSFLNDRSYRQQDALVRQQRAALFVQNNRIQFILVATMLTVAAWFMTTQLFSRDAFMLQINGHVVDSTAIQILYGLLCNVWGLIYVLSFAIFYIIMNTLQLEMMILLDGITNVQFTVMDGATRQIEILETSGHSSHMQQLVFWSILQPELNRHISRHVELLDNLKEFSSIVGPFSFVQYYGTFALIADCGFILSIEGLSTNGMIYLIFVTVLVFQSFIICRGIEKINDLNEAIGLVLYAGFNWPELLRYNKHFRYQHAAARHTLMLVIGRSQKGFQCSYGGLGGISMERFAQLMQKSYSLLTILLQFAK
;
A
#
# COMPACT_ATOMS: atom_id res chain seq x y z
N MET A 1 22.17 -15.22 7.88
CA MET A 1 22.80 -14.25 8.79
C MET A 1 22.30 -12.88 8.38
N PHE A 2 21.36 -12.31 9.14
CA PHE A 2 20.72 -11.04 8.80
C PHE A 2 21.52 -9.92 9.48
N ASN A 3 22.37 -9.21 8.73
CA ASN A 3 23.22 -8.18 9.31
C ASN A 3 22.39 -6.93 9.64
N VAL A 4 22.04 -6.78 10.91
CA VAL A 4 21.21 -5.69 11.45
C VAL A 4 21.80 -4.31 11.14
N ILE A 5 23.13 -4.16 11.13
CA ILE A 5 23.83 -2.90 10.80
C ILE A 5 23.66 -2.55 9.31
N GLN A 6 23.68 -3.56 8.45
CA GLN A 6 23.45 -3.38 7.02
C GLN A 6 21.98 -3.03 6.74
N TRP A 7 21.04 -3.62 7.46
CA TRP A 7 19.62 -3.32 7.33
C TRP A 7 19.27 -1.91 7.85
N THR A 8 19.84 -1.45 8.96
CA THR A 8 19.64 -0.08 9.45
C THR A 8 20.22 0.96 8.50
N SER A 9 21.38 0.69 7.91
CA SER A 9 21.93 1.53 6.84
C SER A 9 20.98 1.58 5.64
N ILE A 10 20.42 0.45 5.21
CA ILE A 10 19.45 0.39 4.11
C ILE A 10 18.14 1.12 4.44
N VAL A 11 17.59 0.97 5.64
CA VAL A 11 16.35 1.66 6.05
C VAL A 11 16.58 3.16 6.20
N ARG A 12 17.74 3.57 6.74
CA ARG A 12 18.12 4.98 6.84
C ARG A 12 18.35 5.61 5.47
N VAL A 13 19.01 4.90 4.55
CA VAL A 13 19.19 5.32 3.15
C VAL A 13 17.86 5.33 2.41
N TRP A 14 16.99 4.36 2.65
CA TRP A 14 15.64 4.31 2.07
C TRP A 14 14.78 5.46 2.58
N PHE A 15 14.80 5.76 3.88
CA PHE A 15 14.15 6.95 4.44
C PHE A 15 14.75 8.23 3.86
N ARG A 16 16.08 8.41 3.92
CA ARG A 16 16.75 9.62 3.43
C ARG A 16 16.63 9.81 1.91
N GLY A 17 16.49 8.73 1.14
CA GLY A 17 16.29 8.76 -0.31
C GLY A 17 14.83 8.92 -0.74
N THR A 18 13.87 8.50 0.10
CA THR A 18 12.43 8.64 -0.15
C THR A 18 11.90 9.98 0.36
N PHE A 19 12.62 10.62 1.29
CA PHE A 19 12.18 11.83 1.95
C PHE A 19 13.26 12.92 2.00
N LYS A 20 13.00 14.09 1.38
CA LYS A 20 13.71 15.35 1.67
C LYS A 20 13.03 16.00 2.87
N PHE A 21 13.60 15.86 4.06
CA PHE A 21 13.11 16.50 5.28
C PHE A 21 14.14 17.51 5.82
N SER A 22 13.66 18.49 6.60
CA SER A 22 14.50 19.42 7.36
C SER A 22 15.42 18.63 8.30
N GLU A 23 16.67 19.08 8.46
CA GLU A 23 17.70 18.41 9.27
C GLU A 23 17.36 18.32 10.76
N ASP A 24 16.31 19.01 11.22
CA ASP A 24 16.02 19.22 12.65
C ASP A 24 15.01 18.23 13.26
N ALA A 25 14.45 17.30 12.48
CA ALA A 25 13.45 16.36 12.98
C ALA A 25 13.94 14.90 12.90
N ASP A 26 14.64 14.45 13.96
CA ASP A 26 15.20 13.10 14.04
C ASP A 26 14.14 12.07 14.46
N TYR A 27 13.21 11.78 13.54
CA TYR A 27 12.16 10.77 13.72
C TYR A 27 12.68 9.33 13.82
N PHE A 28 14.00 9.11 13.75
CA PHE A 28 14.65 7.81 13.99
C PHE A 28 14.39 7.28 15.41
N MET A 29 14.10 8.17 16.36
CA MET A 29 13.66 7.84 17.72
C MET A 29 12.38 6.99 17.77
N LEU A 30 11.47 7.11 16.78
CA LEU A 30 10.22 6.34 16.74
C LEU A 30 10.42 4.86 16.33
N ILE A 31 11.52 4.54 15.64
CA ILE A 31 11.80 3.18 15.13
C ILE A 31 12.74 2.41 16.07
N GLN A 32 13.43 3.10 16.98
CA GLN A 32 14.36 2.53 17.95
C GLN A 32 13.77 1.38 18.82
N PRO A 33 12.47 1.37 19.21
CA PRO A 33 11.88 0.24 19.93
C PRO A 33 11.80 -1.05 19.11
N LEU A 34 11.58 -0.96 17.79
CA LEU A 34 11.54 -2.11 16.87
C LEU A 34 12.93 -2.77 16.70
N TYR A 35 14.00 -1.96 16.79
CA TYR A 35 15.40 -2.42 16.71
C TYR A 35 15.79 -3.34 17.88
N LYS A 36 15.36 -3.00 19.09
CA LYS A 36 15.65 -3.78 20.32
C LYS A 36 14.96 -5.15 20.30
N LEU A 37 13.80 -5.23 19.61
CA LEU A 37 13.00 -6.44 19.42
C LEU A 37 13.70 -7.45 18.48
N LEU A 38 14.27 -6.97 17.37
CA LEU A 38 14.95 -7.83 16.39
C LEU A 38 16.23 -8.46 16.95
N TYR A 39 16.91 -7.79 17.89
CA TYR A 39 18.12 -8.27 18.55
C TYR A 39 17.86 -9.48 19.48
N LEU A 40 16.64 -9.62 20.02
CA LEU A 40 16.25 -10.74 20.89
C LEU A 40 16.01 -12.05 20.12
N PHE A 41 15.75 -11.99 18.82
CA PHE A 41 15.49 -13.17 17.98
C PHE A 41 16.74 -13.79 17.36
N GLU A 42 17.92 -13.19 17.53
CA GLU A 42 19.16 -13.64 16.86
C GLU A 42 19.90 -14.79 17.58
N ASN A 43 19.41 -15.27 18.73
CA ASN A 43 20.05 -16.35 19.51
C ASN A 43 19.12 -17.54 19.84
N PRO A 44 18.82 -18.44 18.87
CA PRO A 44 18.20 -19.72 19.15
C PRO A 44 19.30 -20.79 19.38
N VAL A 45 19.84 -20.87 20.59
CA VAL A 45 20.82 -21.92 20.94
C VAL A 45 20.23 -22.90 21.96
N ARG A 46 20.29 -24.19 21.59
CA ARG A 46 20.00 -25.43 22.35
C ARG A 46 18.55 -25.90 22.46
N ILE A 47 18.07 -26.56 21.41
CA ILE A 47 17.22 -27.75 21.55
C ILE A 47 17.73 -28.81 20.56
N SER A 48 18.73 -29.59 20.96
CA SER A 48 19.15 -30.79 20.21
C SER A 48 19.75 -31.83 21.16
N LYS A 49 18.91 -32.45 21.99
CA LYS A 49 19.25 -33.74 22.62
C LYS A 49 17.96 -34.48 22.94
N CYS A 50 17.94 -35.76 22.55
CA CYS A 50 16.89 -36.77 22.70
C CYS A 50 15.86 -36.83 21.56
N ILE A 51 16.04 -37.79 20.65
CA ILE A 51 15.10 -38.88 20.34
C ILE A 51 15.86 -39.88 19.44
N ASN A 52 16.26 -41.01 20.03
CA ASN A 52 16.84 -42.17 19.32
C ASN A 52 15.70 -42.99 18.70
N SER A 53 15.06 -42.45 17.67
CA SER A 53 14.21 -43.24 16.78
C SER A 53 14.57 -42.91 15.33
N ASN A 54 15.41 -43.75 14.75
CA ASN A 54 15.99 -43.54 13.41
C ASN A 54 14.92 -43.46 12.31
N GLN A 55 13.72 -44.02 12.52
CA GLN A 55 12.69 -44.11 11.48
C GLN A 55 11.84 -42.84 11.36
N TYR A 56 11.41 -42.23 12.49
CA TYR A 56 10.67 -40.96 12.47
C TYR A 56 11.54 -39.77 12.05
N CYS A 57 12.85 -39.82 12.35
CA CYS A 57 13.80 -38.78 11.94
C CYS A 57 13.93 -38.69 10.41
N ILE A 58 13.85 -39.81 9.69
CA ILE A 58 13.94 -39.85 8.23
C ILE A 58 12.68 -39.25 7.58
N GLN A 59 11.48 -39.62 8.05
CA GLN A 59 10.23 -39.05 7.53
C GLN A 59 10.12 -37.55 7.81
N PHE A 60 10.51 -37.10 9.01
CA PHE A 60 10.50 -35.68 9.35
C PHE A 60 11.48 -34.86 8.49
N LYS A 61 12.71 -35.37 8.28
CA LYS A 61 13.68 -34.70 7.39
C LYS A 61 13.17 -34.60 5.95
N MET A 62 12.56 -35.65 5.42
CA MET A 62 11.96 -35.61 4.07
C MET A 62 10.82 -34.59 3.98
N CYS A 63 9.94 -34.53 4.98
CA CYS A 63 8.85 -33.56 5.03
C CYS A 63 9.38 -32.11 5.12
N TYR A 64 10.34 -31.86 6.03
CA TYR A 64 10.97 -30.55 6.19
C TYR A 64 11.67 -30.09 4.90
N GLN A 65 12.39 -30.98 4.22
CA GLN A 65 13.07 -30.63 2.97
C GLN A 65 12.08 -30.37 1.83
N LYS A 66 10.98 -31.11 1.75
CA LYS A 66 9.89 -30.85 0.80
C LYS A 66 9.23 -29.49 1.06
N MET A 67 8.94 -29.16 2.32
CA MET A 67 8.41 -27.84 2.72
C MET A 67 9.40 -26.72 2.41
N ARG A 68 10.69 -26.90 2.74
CA ARG A 68 11.74 -25.92 2.44
C ARG A 68 11.88 -25.66 0.94
N ASN A 69 11.89 -26.71 0.13
CA ASN A 69 11.97 -26.58 -1.33
C ASN A 69 10.71 -25.88 -1.88
N GLY A 70 9.52 -26.24 -1.40
CA GLY A 70 8.27 -25.56 -1.78
C GLY A 70 8.28 -24.07 -1.41
N PHE A 71 8.71 -23.74 -0.19
CA PHE A 71 8.84 -22.36 0.27
C PHE A 71 9.88 -21.58 -0.54
N GLN A 72 11.03 -22.19 -0.86
CA GLN A 72 12.05 -21.56 -1.71
C GLN A 72 11.54 -21.29 -3.12
N VAL A 73 10.77 -22.21 -3.72
CA VAL A 73 10.15 -22.01 -5.04
C VAL A 73 9.13 -20.87 -4.99
N LEU A 74 8.26 -20.84 -3.98
CA LEU A 74 7.29 -19.76 -3.78
C LEU A 74 7.99 -18.41 -3.55
N PHE A 75 8.99 -18.37 -2.67
CA PHE A 75 9.73 -17.15 -2.39
C PHE A 75 10.48 -16.62 -3.63
N ARG A 76 11.06 -17.54 -4.42
CA ARG A 76 11.73 -17.18 -5.68
C ARG A 76 10.75 -16.59 -6.70
N ARG A 77 9.51 -17.09 -6.78
CA ARG A 77 8.44 -16.54 -7.62
C ARG A 77 8.14 -15.08 -7.29
N PHE A 78 8.17 -14.69 -6.02
CA PHE A 78 7.88 -13.32 -5.59
C PHE A 78 9.08 -12.37 -5.60
N ILE A 79 10.30 -12.88 -5.79
CA ILE A 79 11.52 -12.05 -5.85
C ILE A 79 12.04 -11.90 -7.28
N THR A 80 11.73 -12.86 -8.16
CA THR A 80 12.22 -12.84 -9.54
C THR A 80 11.19 -12.18 -10.43
N PHE A 81 11.49 -10.97 -10.90
CA PHE A 81 10.64 -10.29 -11.88
C PHE A 81 10.78 -10.96 -13.26
N THR A 82 9.64 -11.22 -13.89
CA THR A 82 9.51 -11.66 -15.27
C THR A 82 8.43 -10.84 -15.97
N ASP A 83 8.46 -10.78 -17.31
CA ASP A 83 7.45 -10.05 -18.10
C ASP A 83 6.03 -10.62 -17.92
N LYS A 84 5.89 -11.82 -17.34
CA LYS A 84 4.60 -12.45 -16.99
C LYS A 84 4.26 -12.34 -15.50
N SER A 85 5.11 -11.72 -14.69
CA SER A 85 4.86 -11.58 -13.25
C SER A 85 3.68 -10.67 -13.00
N ASP A 86 2.80 -11.07 -12.09
CA ASP A 86 1.67 -10.27 -11.65
C ASP A 86 2.07 -9.51 -10.36
N TYR A 87 1.95 -8.18 -10.37
CA TYR A 87 2.28 -7.31 -9.24
C TYR A 87 1.45 -7.60 -7.97
N PHE A 88 0.29 -8.25 -8.13
CA PHE A 88 -0.72 -8.43 -7.09
C PHE A 88 -0.87 -9.90 -6.65
N ASP A 89 -0.11 -10.83 -7.22
CA ASP A 89 -0.20 -12.27 -6.93
C ASP A 89 0.07 -12.58 -5.45
N LEU A 90 1.13 -12.01 -4.88
CA LEU A 90 1.43 -12.15 -3.45
C LEU A 90 0.30 -11.59 -2.60
N TYR A 91 -0.21 -10.41 -2.96
CA TYR A 91 -1.30 -9.77 -2.24
C TYR A 91 -2.57 -10.62 -2.28
N ARG A 92 -2.96 -11.17 -3.43
CA ARG A 92 -4.15 -12.04 -3.55
C ARG A 92 -4.05 -13.25 -2.63
N ILE A 93 -2.89 -13.91 -2.58
CA ILE A 93 -2.66 -15.04 -1.67
C ILE A 93 -2.83 -14.59 -0.22
N LEU A 94 -2.23 -13.46 0.17
CA LEU A 94 -2.35 -12.92 1.52
C LEU A 94 -3.78 -12.48 1.87
N ALA A 95 -4.50 -11.91 0.91
CA ALA A 95 -5.88 -11.48 1.04
C ALA A 95 -6.82 -12.68 1.26
N THR A 96 -6.60 -13.79 0.54
CA THR A 96 -7.32 -15.05 0.77
C THR A 96 -7.02 -15.62 2.15
N ILE A 97 -5.73 -15.70 2.54
CA ILE A 97 -5.32 -16.20 3.88
C ILE A 97 -5.88 -15.35 5.02
N SER A 98 -6.20 -14.08 4.76
CA SER A 98 -6.68 -13.14 5.78
C SER A 98 -8.19 -12.86 5.67
N ALA A 99 -8.94 -13.71 4.96
CA ALA A 99 -10.39 -13.57 4.80
C ALA A 99 -10.87 -12.24 4.17
N ILE A 100 -10.01 -11.56 3.40
CA ILE A 100 -10.35 -10.29 2.74
C ILE A 100 -11.12 -10.58 1.44
N HIS A 101 -10.50 -11.29 0.51
CA HIS A 101 -11.04 -11.57 -0.82
C HIS A 101 -10.59 -12.95 -1.33
N TYR A 102 -11.49 -13.63 -2.03
CA TYR A 102 -11.22 -14.90 -2.69
C TYR A 102 -12.08 -15.06 -3.95
N ASP A 103 -11.42 -15.32 -5.07
CA ASP A 103 -12.06 -15.62 -6.35
C ASP A 103 -12.52 -17.10 -6.34
N ALA A 104 -13.74 -17.35 -5.88
CA ALA A 104 -14.33 -18.69 -5.86
C ALA A 104 -14.69 -19.18 -7.27
N PHE A 105 -14.26 -20.39 -7.64
CA PHE A 105 -14.56 -20.99 -8.96
C PHE A 105 -15.85 -21.82 -8.97
N CYS A 106 -16.26 -22.35 -7.82
CA CYS A 106 -17.48 -23.15 -7.69
C CYS A 106 -18.27 -22.81 -6.41
N TRP A 107 -19.52 -23.27 -6.36
CA TRP A 107 -20.43 -23.03 -5.23
C TRP A 107 -19.94 -23.64 -3.91
N ILE A 108 -19.21 -24.76 -3.96
CA ILE A 108 -18.61 -25.40 -2.78
C ILE A 108 -17.51 -24.49 -2.22
N ASP A 109 -16.60 -24.02 -3.08
CA ASP A 109 -15.53 -23.09 -2.69
C ASP A 109 -16.11 -21.80 -2.10
N GLN A 110 -17.18 -21.27 -2.71
CA GLN A 110 -17.89 -20.11 -2.20
C GLN A 110 -18.50 -20.36 -0.82
N THR A 111 -19.08 -21.54 -0.60
CA THR A 111 -19.67 -21.92 0.70
C THR A 111 -18.58 -22.03 1.77
N VAL A 112 -17.45 -22.69 1.46
CA VAL A 112 -16.30 -22.80 2.36
C VAL A 112 -15.73 -21.42 2.68
N TRP A 113 -15.63 -20.55 1.67
CA TRP A 113 -15.18 -19.18 1.84
C TRP A 113 -16.09 -18.36 2.75
N ILE A 114 -17.41 -18.45 2.55
CA ILE A 114 -18.39 -17.78 3.42
C ILE A 114 -18.26 -18.27 4.86
N MET A 115 -18.15 -19.58 5.07
CA MET A 115 -17.95 -20.16 6.41
C MET A 115 -16.65 -19.67 7.06
N TYR A 116 -15.57 -19.62 6.28
CA TYR A 116 -14.29 -19.11 6.75
C TYR A 116 -14.36 -17.61 7.14
N ARG A 117 -15.01 -16.79 6.32
CA ARG A 117 -15.20 -15.35 6.56
C ARG A 117 -16.16 -15.07 7.72
N PHE A 118 -17.05 -16.00 8.06
CA PHE A 118 -17.88 -15.90 9.25
C PHE A 118 -17.07 -15.97 10.55
N LEU A 119 -15.89 -16.62 10.57
CA LEU A 119 -15.11 -16.78 11.79
C LEU A 119 -14.64 -15.44 12.39
N PRO A 120 -14.00 -14.50 11.65
CA PRO A 120 -13.70 -13.18 12.19
C PRO A 120 -14.93 -12.36 12.57
N ILE A 121 -16.05 -12.53 11.86
CA ILE A 121 -17.32 -11.84 12.16
C ILE A 121 -17.86 -12.28 13.52
N LEU A 122 -17.78 -13.56 13.85
CA LEU A 122 -18.19 -14.09 15.16
C LEU A 122 -17.38 -13.46 16.31
N VAL A 123 -16.09 -13.18 16.10
CA VAL A 123 -15.27 -12.43 17.06
C VAL A 123 -15.81 -11.01 17.23
N ASN A 124 -16.18 -10.33 16.14
CA ASN A 124 -16.77 -8.99 16.26
C ASN A 124 -18.08 -9.02 17.06
N ILE A 125 -18.96 -10.00 16.77
CA ILE A 125 -20.22 -10.22 17.51
C ILE A 125 -19.96 -10.46 19.01
N SER A 126 -18.93 -11.24 19.37
CA SER A 126 -18.63 -11.47 20.79
C SER A 126 -18.17 -10.20 21.51
N TYR A 127 -17.51 -9.26 20.82
CA TYR A 127 -17.18 -7.96 21.39
C TYR A 127 -18.39 -7.04 21.52
N PHE A 128 -19.31 -7.02 20.56
CA PHE A 128 -20.59 -6.32 20.72
C PHE A 128 -21.38 -6.86 21.91
N TYR A 129 -21.39 -8.18 22.11
CA TYR A 129 -22.01 -8.79 23.29
C TYR A 129 -21.34 -8.33 24.60
N LYS A 130 -20.00 -8.23 24.64
CA LYS A 130 -19.28 -7.68 25.79
C LYS A 130 -19.64 -6.21 26.06
N ALA A 131 -19.72 -5.36 25.04
CA ALA A 131 -20.15 -3.97 25.23
C ALA A 131 -21.60 -3.86 25.70
N TYR A 132 -22.50 -4.67 25.14
CA TYR A 132 -23.88 -4.75 25.63
C TYR A 132 -23.92 -5.10 27.12
N ARG A 133 -23.11 -6.07 27.54
CA ARG A 133 -22.98 -6.44 28.95
C ARG A 133 -22.40 -5.31 29.80
N LEU A 134 -21.36 -4.62 29.34
CA LEU A 134 -20.76 -3.46 30.03
C LEU A 134 -21.77 -2.34 30.26
N ILE A 135 -22.72 -2.13 29.34
CA ILE A 135 -23.80 -1.14 29.51
C ILE A 135 -24.76 -1.54 30.64
N LEU A 136 -25.07 -2.83 30.76
CA LEU A 136 -25.98 -3.34 31.80
C LEU A 136 -25.30 -3.49 33.16
N LEU A 137 -24.04 -3.89 33.17
CA LEU A 137 -23.23 -4.21 34.34
C LEU A 137 -21.91 -3.46 34.18
N PRO A 138 -21.82 -2.22 34.71
CA PRO A 138 -20.60 -1.44 34.62
C PRO A 138 -19.44 -2.20 35.29
N GLU A 139 -18.42 -2.54 34.49
CA GLU A 139 -17.16 -3.11 34.97
C GLU A 139 -16.10 -1.99 35.09
N ASP A 140 -14.85 -2.38 35.36
CA ASP A 140 -13.73 -1.44 35.41
C ASP A 140 -13.60 -0.62 34.11
N ASN A 141 -13.33 0.69 34.27
CA ASN A 141 -13.20 1.66 33.19
C ASN A 141 -12.16 1.22 32.14
N THR A 142 -11.10 0.55 32.57
CA THR A 142 -10.04 0.03 31.68
C THR A 142 -10.57 -1.05 30.75
N SER A 143 -11.33 -2.01 31.29
CA SER A 143 -11.93 -3.09 30.50
C SER A 143 -12.97 -2.56 29.53
N ALA A 144 -13.77 -1.57 29.97
CA ALA A 144 -14.72 -0.88 29.10
C ALA A 144 -14.01 -0.19 27.92
N ALA A 145 -12.94 0.55 28.17
CA ALA A 145 -12.16 1.21 27.14
C ALA A 145 -11.57 0.22 26.12
N VAL A 146 -10.99 -0.89 26.59
CA VAL A 146 -10.43 -1.94 25.72
C VAL A 146 -11.51 -2.57 24.83
N VAL A 147 -12.70 -2.86 25.39
CA VAL A 147 -13.80 -3.44 24.62
C VAL A 147 -14.32 -2.46 23.58
N ILE A 148 -14.50 -1.18 23.93
CA ILE A 148 -14.94 -0.13 23.00
C ILE A 148 -13.92 0.04 21.86
N ALA A 149 -12.63 0.16 22.19
CA ALA A 149 -11.55 0.28 21.22
C ALA A 149 -11.52 -0.92 20.26
N SER A 150 -11.74 -2.13 20.80
CA SER A 150 -11.77 -3.37 20.00
C SER A 150 -12.97 -3.40 19.04
N ILE A 151 -14.17 -3.02 19.51
CA ILE A 151 -15.37 -2.92 18.66
C ILE A 151 -15.13 -1.93 17.53
N TRP A 152 -14.56 -0.78 17.85
CA TRP A 152 -14.27 0.22 16.84
C TRP A 152 -13.24 -0.30 15.83
N GLY A 153 -12.15 -0.90 16.28
CA GLY A 153 -11.14 -1.51 15.42
C GLY A 153 -11.69 -2.60 14.50
N PHE A 154 -12.56 -3.50 15.00
CA PHE A 154 -13.20 -4.54 14.19
C PHE A 154 -14.25 -3.99 13.24
N THR A 155 -15.04 -3.01 13.69
CA THR A 155 -16.02 -2.32 12.83
C THR A 155 -15.32 -1.63 11.68
N GLU A 156 -14.23 -0.91 11.96
CA GLU A 156 -13.40 -0.28 10.94
C GLU A 156 -12.81 -1.31 9.96
N GLY A 157 -12.23 -2.40 10.48
CA GLY A 157 -11.74 -3.49 9.64
C GLY A 157 -12.83 -4.09 8.74
N THR A 158 -14.05 -4.25 9.27
CA THR A 158 -15.22 -4.75 8.54
C THR A 158 -15.61 -3.79 7.42
N LEU A 159 -15.66 -2.48 7.71
CA LEU A 159 -15.95 -1.45 6.72
C LEU A 159 -14.91 -1.43 5.60
N ARG A 160 -13.61 -1.57 5.93
CA ARG A 160 -12.54 -1.67 4.93
C ARG A 160 -12.72 -2.86 4.00
N ILE A 161 -13.00 -4.04 4.55
CA ILE A 161 -13.28 -5.23 3.74
C ILE A 161 -14.52 -4.98 2.86
N GLY A 162 -15.59 -4.41 3.42
CA GLY A 162 -16.80 -4.07 2.68
C GLY A 162 -16.51 -3.15 1.48
N ILE A 163 -15.72 -2.10 1.68
CA ILE A 163 -15.29 -1.19 0.60
C ILE A 163 -14.48 -1.95 -0.46
N ILE A 164 -13.49 -2.74 -0.05
CA ILE A 164 -12.65 -3.50 -1.00
C ILE A 164 -13.50 -4.47 -1.83
N GLU A 165 -14.42 -5.18 -1.20
CA GLU A 165 -15.28 -6.18 -1.85
C GLU A 165 -16.28 -5.53 -2.81
N THR A 166 -16.96 -4.48 -2.37
CA THR A 166 -17.92 -3.75 -3.21
C THR A 166 -17.25 -3.09 -4.42
N CYS A 167 -15.99 -2.68 -4.27
CA CYS A 167 -15.20 -2.07 -5.33
C CYS A 167 -14.25 -3.05 -6.04
N TYR A 168 -14.30 -4.36 -5.74
CA TYR A 168 -13.28 -5.30 -6.20
C TYR A 168 -13.25 -5.40 -7.73
N GLY A 169 -14.41 -5.35 -8.39
CA GLY A 169 -14.48 -5.38 -9.85
C GLY A 169 -13.69 -4.24 -10.49
N THR A 170 -13.77 -3.03 -9.94
CA THR A 170 -13.00 -1.87 -10.40
C THR A 170 -11.52 -1.99 -10.03
N LEU A 171 -11.21 -2.44 -8.80
CA LEU A 171 -9.83 -2.71 -8.38
C LEU A 171 -9.14 -3.73 -9.31
N SER A 172 -9.83 -4.80 -9.67
CA SER A 172 -9.33 -5.85 -10.57
C SER A 172 -9.03 -5.31 -11.97
N LYS A 173 -9.89 -4.42 -12.51
CA LYS A 173 -9.62 -3.72 -13.79
C LYS A 173 -8.35 -2.87 -13.71
N ILE A 174 -8.19 -2.08 -12.64
CA ILE A 174 -7.00 -1.26 -12.42
C ILE A 174 -5.75 -2.16 -12.28
N MET A 175 -5.83 -3.25 -11.51
CA MET A 175 -4.73 -4.22 -11.39
C MET A 175 -4.34 -4.83 -12.74
N SER A 176 -5.33 -5.20 -13.56
CA SER A 176 -5.11 -5.73 -14.90
C SER A 176 -4.42 -4.70 -15.79
N PHE A 177 -4.89 -3.45 -15.78
CA PHE A 177 -4.27 -2.34 -16.52
C PHE A 177 -2.80 -2.12 -16.11
N LEU A 178 -2.51 -2.17 -14.81
CA LEU A 178 -1.14 -2.01 -14.30
C LEU A 178 -0.23 -3.21 -14.63
N ASN A 179 -0.80 -4.41 -14.79
CA ASN A 179 -0.06 -5.61 -15.18
C ASN A 179 0.22 -5.72 -16.68
N ASP A 180 -0.57 -5.05 -17.54
CA ASP A 180 -0.45 -5.09 -19.00
C ASP A 180 0.94 -4.62 -19.48
N ARG A 181 1.47 -3.53 -18.89
CA ARG A 181 2.84 -3.03 -19.11
C ARG A 181 3.23 -2.82 -20.59
N SER A 182 2.28 -2.76 -21.52
CA SER A 182 2.53 -2.64 -22.96
C SER A 182 3.29 -1.36 -23.33
N TYR A 183 3.01 -0.26 -22.62
CA TYR A 183 3.67 1.02 -22.84
C TYR A 183 5.19 0.95 -22.55
N ARG A 184 6.00 1.26 -23.58
CA ARG A 184 7.48 1.26 -23.57
C ARG A 184 8.10 -0.06 -23.07
N GLN A 185 7.49 -1.20 -23.37
CA GLN A 185 7.99 -2.51 -22.93
C GLN A 185 9.41 -2.83 -23.41
N GLN A 186 9.81 -2.34 -24.58
CA GLN A 186 11.13 -2.61 -25.18
C GLN A 186 12.28 -1.87 -24.49
N ASP A 187 11.98 -0.84 -23.70
CA ASP A 187 12.99 -0.03 -23.03
C ASP A 187 13.56 -0.77 -21.80
N ALA A 188 14.87 -1.02 -21.83
CA ALA A 188 15.57 -1.73 -20.77
C ALA A 188 15.52 -0.99 -19.42
N LEU A 189 15.57 0.34 -19.43
CA LEU A 189 15.52 1.15 -18.21
C LEU A 189 14.12 1.11 -17.60
N VAL A 190 13.08 1.20 -18.42
CA VAL A 190 11.68 1.06 -17.96
C VAL A 190 11.43 -0.32 -17.36
N ARG A 191 11.92 -1.39 -18.01
CA ARG A 191 11.83 -2.75 -17.45
C ARG A 191 12.57 -2.89 -16.12
N GLN A 192 13.75 -2.27 -16.00
CA GLN A 192 14.51 -2.28 -14.75
C GLN A 192 13.76 -1.56 -13.62
N GLN A 193 13.15 -0.40 -13.89
CA GLN A 193 12.35 0.33 -12.90
C GLN A 193 11.12 -0.48 -12.45
N ARG A 194 10.41 -1.11 -13.40
CA ARG A 194 9.28 -2.02 -13.14
C ARG A 194 9.67 -3.23 -12.31
N ALA A 195 10.84 -3.82 -12.59
CA ALA A 195 11.40 -4.93 -11.82
C ALA A 195 11.79 -4.51 -10.40
N ALA A 196 12.44 -3.36 -10.26
CA ALA A 196 12.81 -2.82 -8.95
C ALA A 196 11.58 -2.57 -8.07
N LEU A 197 10.53 -1.97 -8.64
CA LEU A 197 9.28 -1.75 -7.91
C LEU A 197 8.58 -3.06 -7.52
N PHE A 198 8.54 -4.05 -8.42
CA PHE A 198 7.99 -5.38 -8.11
C PHE A 198 8.64 -5.99 -6.86
N VAL A 199 9.97 -6.02 -6.85
CA VAL A 199 10.75 -6.58 -5.73
C VAL A 199 10.55 -5.76 -4.46
N GLN A 200 10.53 -4.43 -4.58
CA GLN A 200 10.30 -3.54 -3.44
C GLN A 200 8.91 -3.77 -2.83
N ASN A 201 7.85 -3.79 -3.64
CA ASN A 201 6.48 -3.99 -3.16
C ASN A 201 6.32 -5.36 -2.49
N ASN A 202 6.87 -6.43 -3.06
CA ASN A 202 6.79 -7.76 -2.46
C ASN A 202 7.61 -7.86 -1.17
N ARG A 203 8.79 -7.24 -1.13
CA ARG A 203 9.60 -7.16 0.09
C ARG A 203 8.86 -6.43 1.20
N ILE A 204 8.20 -5.32 0.89
CA ILE A 204 7.40 -4.56 1.87
C ILE A 204 6.24 -5.41 2.39
N GLN A 205 5.51 -6.13 1.52
CA GLN A 205 4.46 -7.04 1.95
C GLN A 205 4.98 -8.13 2.90
N PHE A 206 6.11 -8.77 2.59
CA PHE A 206 6.71 -9.76 3.47
C PHE A 206 7.12 -9.16 4.83
N ILE A 207 7.69 -7.96 4.84
CA ILE A 207 8.03 -7.25 6.08
C ILE A 207 6.76 -6.97 6.89
N LEU A 208 5.70 -6.46 6.25
CA LEU A 208 4.43 -6.16 6.91
C LEU A 208 3.82 -7.42 7.54
N VAL A 209 3.74 -8.53 6.79
CA VAL A 209 3.21 -9.81 7.30
C VAL A 209 4.08 -10.34 8.43
N ALA A 210 5.41 -10.31 8.30
CA ALA A 210 6.32 -10.75 9.35
C ALA A 210 6.15 -9.92 10.64
N THR A 211 6.08 -8.59 10.51
CA THR A 211 5.81 -7.69 11.64
C THR A 211 4.47 -8.01 12.30
N MET A 212 3.42 -8.24 11.52
CA MET A 212 2.10 -8.58 12.08
C MET A 212 2.09 -9.95 12.77
N LEU A 213 2.80 -10.95 12.24
CA LEU A 213 2.96 -12.23 12.92
C LEU A 213 3.74 -12.08 14.24
N THR A 214 4.77 -11.24 14.28
CA THR A 214 5.49 -10.93 15.52
C THR A 214 4.61 -10.22 16.54
N VAL A 215 3.83 -9.21 16.12
CA VAL A 215 2.89 -8.50 17.00
C VAL A 215 1.79 -9.45 17.50
N ALA A 216 1.25 -10.31 16.64
CA ALA A 216 0.27 -11.32 17.03
C ALA A 216 0.85 -12.30 18.05
N ALA A 217 2.06 -12.81 17.82
CA ALA A 217 2.73 -13.68 18.77
C ALA A 217 2.97 -12.99 20.12
N TRP A 218 3.38 -11.72 20.11
CA TRP A 218 3.50 -10.90 21.31
C TRP A 218 2.17 -10.74 22.04
N PHE A 219 1.10 -10.40 21.31
CA PHE A 219 -0.25 -10.25 21.88
C PHE A 219 -0.72 -11.54 22.55
N MET A 220 -0.53 -12.69 21.88
CA MET A 220 -0.92 -14.00 22.40
C MET A 220 -0.19 -14.35 23.70
N THR A 221 1.09 -14.00 23.82
CA THR A 221 1.89 -14.37 25.00
C THR A 221 1.72 -13.41 26.17
N THR A 222 1.46 -12.13 25.91
CA THR A 222 1.45 -11.08 26.95
C THR A 222 0.05 -10.60 27.33
N GLN A 223 -0.87 -10.45 26.37
CA GLN A 223 -2.14 -9.77 26.59
C GLN A 223 -3.31 -10.74 26.74
N LEU A 224 -3.36 -11.79 25.90
CA LEU A 224 -4.52 -12.68 25.81
C LEU A 224 -4.91 -13.28 27.17
N PHE A 225 -3.94 -13.77 27.94
CA PHE A 225 -4.18 -14.41 29.23
C PHE A 225 -4.07 -13.45 30.43
N SER A 226 -3.60 -12.22 30.20
CA SER A 226 -3.42 -11.23 31.26
C SER A 226 -4.66 -10.34 31.44
N ARG A 227 -5.62 -10.39 30.51
CA ARG A 227 -6.82 -9.55 30.55
C ARG A 227 -8.06 -10.29 30.11
N ASP A 228 -9.03 -10.35 31.01
CA ASP A 228 -10.34 -10.95 30.75
C ASP A 228 -11.07 -10.27 29.58
N ALA A 229 -10.81 -8.98 29.34
CA ALA A 229 -11.35 -8.22 28.21
C ALA A 229 -10.98 -8.84 26.84
N PHE A 230 -9.81 -9.49 26.72
CA PHE A 230 -9.37 -10.17 25.50
C PHE A 230 -9.77 -11.65 25.44
N MET A 231 -10.21 -12.24 26.55
CA MET A 231 -10.63 -13.64 26.61
C MET A 231 -12.08 -13.81 26.20
N LEU A 232 -12.45 -14.95 25.62
CA LEU A 232 -13.85 -15.27 25.35
C LEU A 232 -14.61 -15.40 26.67
N GLN A 233 -15.71 -14.67 26.79
CA GLN A 233 -16.59 -14.67 27.96
C GLN A 233 -18.01 -15.10 27.57
N ILE A 234 -18.64 -15.93 28.40
CA ILE A 234 -20.04 -16.35 28.28
C ILE A 234 -20.72 -16.02 29.60
N ASN A 235 -21.78 -15.22 29.57
CA ASN A 235 -22.47 -14.72 30.78
C ASN A 235 -21.53 -14.05 31.79
N GLY A 236 -20.44 -13.45 31.29
CA GLY A 236 -19.43 -12.78 32.11
C GLY A 236 -18.37 -13.66 32.74
N HIS A 237 -18.45 -14.97 32.54
CA HIS A 237 -17.40 -15.88 32.95
C HIS A 237 -16.48 -16.18 31.77
N VAL A 238 -15.17 -16.14 32.05
CA VAL A 238 -14.14 -16.55 31.09
C VAL A 238 -14.30 -18.06 30.83
N VAL A 239 -14.25 -18.47 29.56
CA VAL A 239 -14.31 -19.90 29.21
C VAL A 239 -13.01 -20.59 29.66
N ASP A 240 -13.13 -21.59 30.53
CA ASP A 240 -11.99 -22.27 31.19
C ASP A 240 -11.03 -23.02 30.24
N SER A 241 -11.49 -23.36 29.03
CA SER A 241 -10.68 -24.13 28.09
C SER A 241 -9.59 -23.26 27.44
N THR A 242 -8.33 -23.47 27.84
CA THR A 242 -7.16 -22.80 27.25
C THR A 242 -7.10 -22.95 25.73
N ALA A 243 -7.47 -24.11 25.19
CA ALA A 243 -7.46 -24.35 23.75
C ALA A 243 -8.46 -23.44 23.01
N ILE A 244 -9.65 -23.24 23.58
CA ILE A 244 -10.66 -22.32 23.02
C ILE A 244 -10.16 -20.88 23.09
N GLN A 245 -9.52 -20.48 24.18
CA GLN A 245 -8.95 -19.13 24.32
C GLN A 245 -7.83 -18.86 23.32
N ILE A 246 -6.95 -19.84 23.08
CA ILE A 246 -5.90 -19.74 22.05
C ILE A 246 -6.53 -19.60 20.67
N LEU A 247 -7.53 -20.42 20.33
CA LEU A 247 -8.22 -20.34 19.04
C LEU A 247 -8.92 -18.99 18.86
N TYR A 248 -9.62 -18.51 19.89
CA TYR A 248 -10.26 -17.20 19.91
C TYR A 248 -9.24 -16.08 19.72
N GLY A 249 -8.13 -16.09 20.47
CA GLY A 249 -7.05 -15.12 20.32
C GLY A 249 -6.38 -15.14 18.94
N LEU A 250 -6.21 -16.32 18.34
CA LEU A 250 -5.73 -16.44 16.95
C LEU A 250 -6.72 -15.79 15.96
N LEU A 251 -8.02 -16.02 16.13
CA LEU A 251 -9.05 -15.37 15.31
C LEU A 251 -9.08 -13.85 15.52
N CYS A 252 -8.89 -13.36 16.76
CA CYS A 252 -8.71 -11.93 17.03
C CYS A 252 -7.51 -11.36 16.27
N ASN A 253 -6.38 -12.07 16.21
CA ASN A 253 -5.20 -11.61 15.50
C ASN A 253 -5.37 -11.55 13.97
N VAL A 254 -6.30 -12.33 13.40
CA VAL A 254 -6.66 -12.21 11.97
C VAL A 254 -7.14 -10.80 11.65
N TRP A 255 -7.81 -10.11 12.58
CA TRP A 255 -8.21 -8.71 12.38
C TRP A 255 -7.03 -7.77 12.21
N GLY A 256 -5.91 -8.01 12.91
CA GLY A 256 -4.68 -7.25 12.68
C GLY A 256 -4.18 -7.43 11.24
N LEU A 257 -4.15 -8.66 10.74
CA LEU A 257 -3.75 -8.96 9.35
C LEU A 257 -4.70 -8.30 8.34
N ILE A 258 -6.02 -8.40 8.55
CA ILE A 258 -7.04 -7.70 7.75
C ILE A 258 -6.72 -6.20 7.67
N TYR A 259 -6.42 -5.60 8.82
CA TYR A 259 -6.20 -4.16 8.93
C TYR A 259 -4.98 -3.70 8.12
N VAL A 260 -3.86 -4.42 8.18
CA VAL A 260 -2.65 -4.07 7.44
C VAL A 260 -2.73 -4.43 5.96
N LEU A 261 -3.30 -5.59 5.62
CA LEU A 261 -3.40 -6.03 4.23
C LEU A 261 -4.45 -5.23 3.45
N SER A 262 -5.54 -4.81 4.09
CA SER A 262 -6.52 -3.90 3.45
C SER A 262 -5.87 -2.58 3.00
N PHE A 263 -4.83 -2.11 3.69
CA PHE A 263 -4.03 -0.97 3.25
C PHE A 263 -3.00 -1.34 2.15
N ALA A 264 -2.41 -2.53 2.24
CA ALA A 264 -1.34 -2.97 1.33
C ALA A 264 -1.75 -2.93 -0.16
N ILE A 265 -3.00 -3.28 -0.50
CA ILE A 265 -3.52 -3.18 -1.88
C ILE A 265 -3.45 -1.75 -2.42
N PHE A 266 -3.96 -0.77 -1.67
CA PHE A 266 -3.95 0.63 -2.07
C PHE A 266 -2.53 1.15 -2.19
N TYR A 267 -1.65 0.75 -1.27
CA TYR A 267 -0.23 1.07 -1.33
C TYR A 267 0.42 0.57 -2.63
N ILE A 268 0.22 -0.70 -2.99
CA ILE A 268 0.79 -1.31 -4.20
C ILE A 268 0.23 -0.61 -5.46
N ILE A 269 -1.09 -0.43 -5.55
CA ILE A 269 -1.73 0.24 -6.70
C ILE A 269 -1.18 1.66 -6.86
N MET A 270 -1.12 2.43 -5.77
CA MET A 270 -0.64 3.81 -5.76
C MET A 270 0.83 3.91 -6.16
N ASN A 271 1.70 3.05 -5.63
CA ASN A 271 3.10 2.98 -6.01
C ASN A 271 3.29 2.63 -7.50
N THR A 272 2.51 1.69 -8.02
CA THR A 272 2.60 1.29 -9.43
C THR A 272 2.08 2.39 -10.35
N LEU A 273 0.99 3.09 -9.98
CA LEU A 273 0.50 4.27 -10.70
C LEU A 273 1.53 5.40 -10.71
N GLN A 274 2.19 5.67 -9.57
CA GLN A 274 3.29 6.65 -9.50
C GLN A 274 4.43 6.29 -10.46
N LEU A 275 4.83 5.01 -10.50
CA LEU A 275 5.87 4.56 -11.42
C LEU A 275 5.44 4.72 -12.87
N GLU A 276 4.23 4.32 -13.24
CA GLU A 276 3.74 4.46 -14.62
C GLU A 276 3.63 5.93 -15.05
N MET A 277 3.21 6.83 -14.15
CA MET A 277 3.25 8.28 -14.38
C MET A 277 4.68 8.80 -14.54
N MET A 278 5.65 8.29 -13.77
CA MET A 278 7.06 8.65 -13.92
C MET A 278 7.65 8.16 -15.25
N ILE A 279 7.33 6.93 -15.69
CA ILE A 279 7.74 6.39 -16.99
C ILE A 279 7.14 7.21 -18.14
N LEU A 280 5.89 7.67 -17.98
CA LEU A 280 5.25 8.58 -18.91
C LEU A 280 5.97 9.93 -18.97
N LEU A 281 6.28 10.54 -17.82
CA LEU A 281 7.01 11.80 -17.72
C LEU A 281 8.39 11.71 -18.41
N ASP A 282 9.15 10.64 -18.16
CA ASP A 282 10.40 10.37 -18.86
C ASP A 282 10.19 10.21 -20.37
N GLY A 283 9.15 9.49 -20.77
CA GLY A 283 8.80 9.32 -22.18
C GLY A 283 8.54 10.65 -22.88
N ILE A 284 7.72 11.50 -22.25
CA ILE A 284 7.42 12.86 -22.73
C ILE A 284 8.69 13.70 -22.80
N THR A 285 9.52 13.70 -21.76
CA THR A 285 10.78 14.47 -21.73
C THR A 285 11.69 14.12 -22.91
N ASN A 286 11.69 12.86 -23.33
CA ASN A 286 12.53 12.36 -24.42
C ASN A 286 11.87 12.42 -25.82
N VAL A 287 10.65 12.95 -25.95
CA VAL A 287 9.96 13.05 -27.26
C VAL A 287 10.76 13.89 -28.24
N GLN A 288 11.30 15.04 -27.82
CA GLN A 288 12.04 15.92 -28.73
C GLN A 288 13.23 15.19 -29.33
N PHE A 289 14.01 14.54 -28.49
CA PHE A 289 15.19 13.78 -28.93
C PHE A 289 14.79 12.65 -29.87
N THR A 290 13.76 11.88 -29.53
CA THR A 290 13.26 10.75 -30.34
C THR A 290 12.77 11.21 -31.72
N VAL A 291 12.01 12.31 -31.77
CA VAL A 291 11.49 12.87 -33.02
C VAL A 291 12.62 13.41 -33.88
N MET A 292 13.59 14.11 -33.29
CA MET A 292 14.72 14.68 -34.03
C MET A 292 15.67 13.59 -34.56
N ASP A 293 16.04 12.59 -33.75
CA ASP A 293 16.88 11.46 -34.19
C ASP A 293 16.19 10.65 -35.30
N GLY A 294 14.90 10.36 -35.14
CA GLY A 294 14.10 9.68 -36.15
C GLY A 294 14.00 10.46 -37.46
N ALA A 295 13.77 11.78 -37.37
CA ALA A 295 13.70 12.66 -38.53
C ALA A 295 15.05 12.72 -39.26
N THR A 296 16.16 12.93 -38.53
CA THR A 296 17.51 12.98 -39.12
C THR A 296 17.84 11.69 -39.86
N ARG A 297 17.59 10.51 -39.28
CA ARG A 297 17.86 9.22 -39.94
C ARG A 297 17.06 9.04 -41.23
N GLN A 298 15.78 9.42 -41.23
CA GLN A 298 14.97 9.32 -42.44
C GLN A 298 15.38 10.35 -43.51
N ILE A 299 15.80 11.54 -43.08
CA ILE A 299 16.30 12.59 -43.98
C ILE A 299 17.62 12.16 -44.62
N GLU A 300 18.57 11.60 -43.87
CA GLU A 300 19.86 11.10 -44.42
C GLU A 300 19.64 10.04 -45.51
N ILE A 301 18.65 9.15 -45.32
CA ILE A 301 18.25 8.17 -46.35
C ILE A 301 17.71 8.87 -47.60
N LEU A 302 16.91 9.92 -47.43
CA LEU A 302 16.27 10.65 -48.52
C LEU A 302 17.20 11.67 -49.22
N GLU A 303 18.19 12.24 -48.54
CA GLU A 303 19.12 13.22 -49.12
C GLU A 303 19.99 12.64 -50.23
N THR A 304 20.25 11.32 -50.20
CA THR A 304 20.86 10.59 -51.32
C THR A 304 20.08 10.73 -52.64
N SER A 305 18.82 11.17 -52.58
CA SER A 305 17.93 11.39 -53.73
C SER A 305 17.61 12.86 -54.04
N GLY A 306 18.30 13.84 -53.42
CA GLY A 306 18.23 15.25 -53.80
C GLY A 306 16.94 16.01 -53.43
N HIS A 307 16.28 15.66 -52.32
CA HIS A 307 14.93 16.15 -51.98
C HIS A 307 14.87 17.53 -51.30
N SER A 308 13.72 18.20 -51.48
CA SER A 308 13.42 19.57 -51.01
C SER A 308 13.02 19.66 -49.53
N SER A 309 13.13 20.87 -48.95
CA SER A 309 12.75 21.20 -47.56
C SER A 309 11.30 20.83 -47.17
N HIS A 310 10.41 20.68 -48.15
CA HIS A 310 9.05 20.18 -47.94
C HIS A 310 9.03 18.72 -47.45
N MET A 311 9.92 17.88 -47.98
CA MET A 311 10.00 16.47 -47.61
C MET A 311 10.49 16.30 -46.16
N GLN A 312 11.45 17.11 -45.73
CA GLN A 312 11.94 17.12 -44.34
C GLN A 312 10.81 17.43 -43.34
N GLN A 313 9.96 18.42 -43.66
CA GLN A 313 8.80 18.74 -42.82
C GLN A 313 7.75 17.62 -42.82
N LEU A 314 7.49 16.99 -43.97
CA LEU A 314 6.58 15.84 -44.05
C LEU A 314 7.06 14.70 -43.13
N VAL A 315 8.36 14.36 -43.21
CA VAL A 315 9.00 13.35 -42.37
C VAL A 315 8.85 13.71 -40.89
N PHE A 316 9.19 14.95 -40.52
CA PHE A 316 9.05 15.43 -39.14
C PHE A 316 7.63 15.25 -38.59
N TRP A 317 6.60 15.72 -39.31
CA TRP A 317 5.21 15.58 -38.87
C TRP A 317 4.74 14.12 -38.81
N SER A 318 5.24 13.28 -39.72
CA SER A 318 4.93 11.85 -39.75
C SER A 318 5.46 11.08 -38.54
N ILE A 319 6.51 11.60 -37.88
CA ILE A 319 7.10 11.01 -36.66
C ILE A 319 6.55 11.68 -35.41
N LEU A 320 6.47 13.02 -35.39
CA LEU A 320 5.99 13.78 -34.22
C LEU A 320 4.57 13.39 -33.83
N GLN A 321 3.66 13.33 -34.80
CA GLN A 321 2.24 13.13 -34.49
C GLN A 321 1.97 11.74 -33.86
N PRO A 322 2.48 10.61 -34.41
CA PRO A 322 2.30 9.31 -33.75
C PRO A 322 2.97 9.22 -32.40
N GLU A 323 4.19 9.75 -32.24
CA GLU A 323 4.89 9.71 -30.95
C GLU A 323 4.15 10.50 -29.88
N LEU A 324 3.75 11.74 -30.19
CA LEU A 324 2.98 12.57 -29.27
C LEU A 324 1.63 11.93 -28.93
N ASN A 325 0.90 11.41 -29.92
CA ASN A 325 -0.37 10.73 -29.71
C ASN A 325 -0.21 9.48 -28.82
N ARG A 326 0.88 8.73 -28.97
CA ARG A 326 1.19 7.56 -28.14
C ARG A 326 1.33 7.94 -26.66
N HIS A 327 2.11 8.99 -26.37
CA HIS A 327 2.30 9.48 -24.99
C HIS A 327 1.01 10.06 -24.40
N ILE A 328 0.26 10.83 -25.18
CA ILE A 328 -0.99 11.45 -24.73
C ILE A 328 -2.08 10.41 -24.50
N SER A 329 -2.20 9.40 -25.37
CA SER A 329 -3.11 8.27 -25.15
C SER A 329 -2.81 7.58 -23.83
N ARG A 330 -1.52 7.31 -23.56
CA ARG A 330 -1.11 6.70 -22.30
C ARG A 330 -1.41 7.58 -21.08
N HIS A 331 -1.24 8.89 -21.21
CA HIS A 331 -1.62 9.83 -20.15
C HIS A 331 -3.11 9.75 -19.86
N VAL A 332 -3.96 9.81 -20.89
CA VAL A 332 -5.42 9.70 -20.75
C VAL A 332 -5.82 8.38 -20.06
N GLU A 333 -5.26 7.24 -20.49
CA GLU A 333 -5.50 5.95 -19.85
C GLU A 333 -5.13 5.95 -18.35
N LEU A 334 -4.00 6.55 -18.00
CA LEU A 334 -3.57 6.69 -16.60
C LEU A 334 -4.51 7.60 -15.80
N LEU A 335 -4.95 8.71 -16.39
CA LEU A 335 -5.90 9.64 -15.77
C LEU A 335 -7.26 8.98 -15.52
N ASP A 336 -7.75 8.17 -16.45
CA ASP A 336 -9.01 7.46 -16.32
C ASP A 336 -8.95 6.41 -15.22
N ASN A 337 -7.88 5.59 -15.17
CA ASN A 337 -7.65 4.64 -14.09
C ASN A 337 -7.45 5.34 -12.74
N LEU A 338 -6.79 6.51 -12.71
CA LEU A 338 -6.65 7.31 -11.48
C LEU A 338 -7.98 7.87 -10.99
N LYS A 339 -8.88 8.25 -11.90
CA LYS A 339 -10.23 8.69 -11.55
C LYS A 339 -11.04 7.56 -10.93
N GLU A 340 -10.98 6.36 -11.53
CA GLU A 340 -11.60 5.17 -10.95
C GLU A 340 -10.99 4.82 -9.58
N PHE A 341 -9.67 4.82 -9.48
CA PHE A 341 -8.96 4.59 -8.21
C PHE A 341 -9.38 5.58 -7.12
N SER A 342 -9.46 6.87 -7.45
CA SER A 342 -9.90 7.94 -6.56
C SER A 342 -11.30 7.70 -5.99
N SER A 343 -12.22 7.17 -6.80
CA SER A 343 -13.59 6.85 -6.34
C SER A 343 -13.63 5.76 -5.28
N ILE A 344 -12.63 4.86 -5.26
CA ILE A 344 -12.50 3.75 -4.30
C ILE A 344 -11.71 4.20 -3.07
N VAL A 345 -10.62 4.95 -3.30
CA VAL A 345 -9.76 5.47 -2.23
C VAL A 345 -10.51 6.47 -1.37
N GLY A 346 -11.41 7.28 -1.92
CA GLY A 346 -12.17 8.28 -1.16
C GLY A 346 -12.89 7.70 0.08
N PRO A 347 -13.81 6.73 -0.09
CA PRO A 347 -14.46 6.05 1.04
C PRO A 347 -13.47 5.32 1.96
N PHE A 348 -12.45 4.66 1.40
CA PHE A 348 -11.45 3.96 2.20
C PHE A 348 -10.66 4.92 3.10
N SER A 349 -10.21 6.04 2.55
CA SER A 349 -9.49 7.09 3.26
C SER A 349 -10.37 7.78 4.29
N PHE A 350 -11.68 7.92 4.05
CA PHE A 350 -12.62 8.41 5.06
C PHE A 350 -12.65 7.48 6.28
N VAL A 351 -12.83 6.17 6.04
CA VAL A 351 -12.81 5.16 7.11
C VAL A 351 -11.46 5.16 7.83
N GLN A 352 -10.34 5.17 7.09
CA GLN A 352 -9.00 5.25 7.68
C GLN A 352 -8.81 6.51 8.52
N TYR A 353 -9.22 7.69 8.05
CA TYR A 353 -8.96 8.96 8.74
C TYR A 353 -9.69 9.04 10.07
N TYR A 354 -11.01 8.84 10.06
CA TYR A 354 -11.83 8.91 11.26
C TYR A 354 -11.62 7.69 12.17
N GLY A 355 -11.36 6.53 11.56
CA GLY A 355 -10.97 5.32 12.27
C GLY A 355 -9.67 5.50 13.06
N THR A 356 -8.63 6.01 12.39
CA THR A 356 -7.34 6.34 13.03
C THR A 356 -7.52 7.37 14.14
N PHE A 357 -8.29 8.43 13.91
CA PHE A 357 -8.54 9.46 14.92
C PHE A 357 -9.18 8.89 16.19
N ALA A 358 -10.24 8.08 16.04
CA ALA A 358 -10.92 7.43 17.16
C ALA A 358 -10.00 6.43 17.88
N LEU A 359 -9.28 5.57 17.14
CA LEU A 359 -8.36 4.61 17.74
C LEU A 359 -7.18 5.27 18.47
N ILE A 360 -6.70 6.43 18.00
CA ILE A 360 -5.69 7.20 18.74
C ILE A 360 -6.28 7.73 20.05
N ALA A 361 -7.52 8.22 20.03
CA ALA A 361 -8.20 8.66 21.24
C ALA A 361 -8.34 7.51 22.25
N ASP A 362 -8.82 6.35 21.79
CA ASP A 362 -9.04 5.18 22.63
C ASP A 362 -7.73 4.63 23.20
N CYS A 363 -6.70 4.46 22.35
CA CYS A 363 -5.38 4.02 22.80
C CYS A 363 -4.75 5.04 23.75
N GLY A 364 -4.91 6.33 23.48
CA GLY A 364 -4.46 7.42 24.34
C GLY A 364 -5.10 7.37 25.72
N PHE A 365 -6.40 7.11 25.78
CA PHE A 365 -7.14 6.95 27.02
C PHE A 365 -6.67 5.72 27.80
N ILE A 366 -6.54 4.56 27.16
CA ILE A 366 -6.02 3.33 27.79
C ILE A 366 -4.61 3.58 28.36
N LEU A 367 -3.73 4.21 27.59
CA LEU A 367 -2.37 4.56 28.01
C LEU A 367 -2.34 5.56 29.17
N SER A 368 -3.33 6.46 29.27
CA SER A 368 -3.42 7.42 30.37
C SER A 368 -3.79 6.75 31.69
N ILE A 369 -4.62 5.70 31.66
CA ILE A 369 -5.02 4.94 32.84
C ILE A 369 -3.92 3.98 33.27
N GLU A 370 -3.36 3.21 32.33
CA GLU A 370 -2.43 2.12 32.63
C GLU A 370 -0.96 2.55 32.72
N GLY A 371 -0.64 3.74 32.22
CA GLY A 371 0.73 4.21 32.04
C GLY A 371 1.50 3.46 30.94
N LEU A 372 2.78 3.78 30.82
CA LEU A 372 3.70 3.20 29.81
C LEU A 372 4.25 1.83 30.26
N SER A 373 3.37 0.86 30.45
CA SER A 373 3.74 -0.53 30.73
C SER A 373 4.17 -1.30 29.46
N THR A 374 4.73 -2.50 29.62
CA THR A 374 5.00 -3.42 28.49
C THR A 374 3.74 -3.70 27.67
N ASN A 375 2.58 -3.71 28.33
CA ASN A 375 1.28 -3.85 27.70
C ASN A 375 0.90 -2.58 26.92
N GLY A 376 1.21 -1.39 27.44
CA GLY A 376 1.05 -0.11 26.75
C GLY A 376 1.80 -0.03 25.41
N MET A 377 2.99 -0.65 25.32
CA MET A 377 3.81 -0.61 24.11
C MET A 377 3.11 -1.16 22.86
N ILE A 378 2.20 -2.14 23.00
CA ILE A 378 1.49 -2.70 21.84
C ILE A 378 0.53 -1.67 21.21
N TYR A 379 -0.13 -0.87 22.04
CA TYR A 379 -1.03 0.19 21.60
C TYR A 379 -0.26 1.31 20.91
N LEU A 380 0.93 1.66 21.41
CA LEU A 380 1.81 2.64 20.76
C LEU A 380 2.29 2.16 19.38
N ILE A 381 2.68 0.89 19.27
CA ILE A 381 3.05 0.30 17.97
C ILE A 381 1.86 0.34 17.02
N PHE A 382 0.67 -0.04 17.49
CA PHE A 382 -0.54 -0.02 16.69
C PHE A 382 -0.88 1.39 16.19
N VAL A 383 -0.93 2.38 17.09
CA VAL A 383 -1.14 3.80 16.74
C VAL A 383 -0.13 4.29 15.72
N THR A 384 1.15 3.94 15.90
CA THR A 384 2.21 4.32 14.95
C THR A 384 1.93 3.74 13.56
N VAL A 385 1.47 2.49 13.47
CA VAL A 385 1.07 1.88 12.19
C VAL A 385 -0.11 2.62 11.57
N LEU A 386 -1.13 3.00 12.34
CA LEU A 386 -2.29 3.74 11.83
C LEU A 386 -1.92 5.12 11.28
N VAL A 387 -1.09 5.86 12.02
CA VAL A 387 -0.56 7.16 11.60
C VAL A 387 0.26 7.01 10.32
N PHE A 388 1.12 5.99 10.27
CA PHE A 388 1.97 5.72 9.11
C PHE A 388 1.15 5.35 7.86
N GLN A 389 0.10 4.54 8.00
CA GLN A 389 -0.83 4.25 6.91
C GLN A 389 -1.47 5.53 6.37
N SER A 390 -2.01 6.36 7.27
CA SER A 390 -2.65 7.63 6.91
C SER A 390 -1.68 8.58 6.19
N PHE A 391 -0.44 8.66 6.68
CA PHE A 391 0.64 9.42 6.06
C PHE A 391 0.93 8.93 4.63
N ILE A 392 1.11 7.62 4.44
CA ILE A 392 1.44 7.07 3.12
C ILE A 392 0.34 7.37 2.10
N ILE A 393 -0.95 7.23 2.47
CA ILE A 393 -2.06 7.54 1.54
C ILE A 393 -1.99 9.01 1.13
N CYS A 394 -1.89 9.92 2.09
CA CYS A 394 -1.86 11.35 1.82
C CYS A 394 -0.67 11.74 0.94
N ARG A 395 0.53 11.26 1.30
CA ARG A 395 1.76 11.53 0.55
C ARG A 395 1.74 10.92 -0.83
N GLY A 396 1.14 9.74 -0.98
CA GLY A 396 1.13 9.04 -2.24
C GLY A 396 0.19 9.69 -3.28
N ILE A 397 -0.96 10.21 -2.84
CA ILE A 397 -1.85 11.01 -3.70
C ILE A 397 -1.19 12.34 -4.11
N GLU A 398 -0.54 13.03 -3.16
CA GLU A 398 0.19 14.27 -3.43
C GLU A 398 1.29 14.05 -4.48
N LYS A 399 2.10 13.00 -4.34
CA LYS A 399 3.14 12.69 -5.33
C LYS A 399 2.59 12.38 -6.73
N ILE A 400 1.40 11.78 -6.82
CA ILE A 400 0.73 11.56 -8.12
C ILE A 400 0.29 12.90 -8.74
N ASN A 401 -0.20 13.84 -7.91
CA ASN A 401 -0.52 15.20 -8.35
C ASN A 401 0.74 15.91 -8.86
N ASP A 402 1.84 15.86 -8.12
CA ASP A 402 3.12 16.48 -8.50
C ASP A 402 3.62 15.94 -9.86
N LEU A 403 3.53 14.62 -10.07
CA LEU A 403 3.89 13.99 -11.34
C LEU A 403 2.99 14.44 -12.49
N ASN A 404 1.69 14.57 -12.25
CA ASN A 404 0.75 15.05 -13.26
C ASN A 404 0.99 16.51 -13.64
N GLU A 405 1.30 17.37 -12.67
CA GLU A 405 1.70 18.75 -12.90
C GLU A 405 3.02 18.82 -13.66
N ALA A 406 4.01 18.02 -13.28
CA ALA A 406 5.30 17.93 -13.95
C ALA A 406 5.17 17.54 -15.44
N ILE A 407 4.24 16.63 -15.79
CA ILE A 407 3.93 16.30 -17.19
C ILE A 407 3.48 17.55 -17.95
N GLY A 408 2.59 18.35 -17.36
CA GLY A 408 2.12 19.59 -17.98
C GLY A 408 3.25 20.62 -18.14
N LEU A 409 4.12 20.73 -17.14
CA LEU A 409 5.26 21.64 -17.16
C LEU A 409 6.29 21.25 -18.22
N VAL A 410 6.63 19.95 -18.33
CA VAL A 410 7.54 19.46 -19.38
C VAL A 410 6.93 19.66 -20.76
N LEU A 411 5.63 19.38 -20.94
CA LEU A 411 4.96 19.66 -22.21
C LEU A 411 4.92 21.15 -22.55
N TYR A 412 4.91 22.06 -21.57
CA TYR A 412 4.92 23.50 -21.84
C TYR A 412 6.32 24.05 -22.09
N ALA A 413 7.27 23.77 -21.19
CA ALA A 413 8.59 24.39 -21.14
C ALA A 413 9.74 23.49 -21.60
N GLY A 414 9.53 22.17 -21.65
CA GLY A 414 10.58 21.20 -22.00
C GLY A 414 10.93 21.16 -23.49
N PHE A 415 10.12 21.80 -24.35
CA PHE A 415 10.28 21.76 -25.80
C PHE A 415 10.40 23.17 -26.38
N ASN A 416 11.24 23.32 -27.41
CA ASN A 416 11.25 24.54 -28.22
C ASN A 416 10.10 24.52 -29.25
N TRP A 417 8.85 24.46 -28.79
CA TRP A 417 7.67 24.45 -29.67
C TRP A 417 7.64 25.58 -30.70
N PRO A 418 8.06 26.84 -30.40
CA PRO A 418 8.12 27.89 -31.42
C PRO A 418 9.03 27.55 -32.60
N GLU A 419 10.12 26.82 -32.36
CA GLU A 419 11.04 26.39 -33.41
C GLU A 419 10.58 25.09 -34.10
N LEU A 420 10.07 24.13 -33.32
CA LEU A 420 9.61 22.83 -33.83
C LEU A 420 8.28 22.91 -34.59
N LEU A 421 7.37 23.78 -34.17
CA LEU A 421 6.04 23.97 -34.76
C LEU A 421 5.99 25.24 -35.63
N ARG A 422 7.00 25.45 -36.49
CA ARG A 422 6.95 26.56 -37.45
C ARG A 422 5.74 26.42 -38.36
N TYR A 423 4.94 27.48 -38.43
CA TYR A 423 3.74 27.49 -39.26
C TYR A 423 4.10 27.36 -40.75
N ASN A 424 3.54 26.35 -41.40
CA ASN A 424 3.54 26.21 -42.86
C ASN A 424 2.10 26.01 -43.33
N LYS A 425 1.69 26.75 -44.38
CA LYS A 425 0.35 26.66 -44.98
C LYS A 425 -0.02 25.23 -45.38
N HIS A 426 0.94 24.43 -45.85
CA HIS A 426 0.73 23.04 -46.27
C HIS A 426 0.44 22.09 -45.09
N PHE A 427 0.94 22.42 -43.89
CA PHE A 427 0.79 21.61 -42.68
C PHE A 427 -0.11 22.27 -41.63
N ARG A 428 -1.01 23.17 -42.08
CA ARG A 428 -1.90 23.94 -41.19
C ARG A 428 -2.73 23.04 -40.28
N TYR A 429 -3.25 21.93 -40.82
CA TYR A 429 -4.10 21.01 -40.07
C TYR A 429 -3.32 20.29 -38.98
N GLN A 430 -2.15 19.74 -39.30
CA GLN A 430 -1.27 19.04 -38.36
C GLN A 430 -0.81 19.97 -37.24
N HIS A 431 -0.38 21.18 -37.60
CA HIS A 431 0.01 22.20 -36.62
C HIS A 431 -1.15 22.57 -35.68
N ALA A 432 -2.35 22.82 -36.22
CA ALA A 432 -3.52 23.15 -35.41
C ALA A 432 -3.92 22.00 -34.47
N ALA A 433 -3.89 20.76 -34.97
CA ALA A 433 -4.19 19.57 -34.20
C ALA A 433 -3.18 19.38 -33.06
N ALA A 434 -1.87 19.37 -33.35
CA ALA A 434 -0.83 19.20 -32.33
C ALA A 434 -0.90 20.28 -31.25
N ARG A 435 -1.06 21.56 -31.64
CA ARG A 435 -1.21 22.67 -30.69
C ARG A 435 -2.44 22.48 -29.80
N HIS A 436 -3.58 22.10 -30.37
CA HIS A 436 -4.80 21.89 -29.61
C HIS A 436 -4.63 20.77 -28.59
N THR A 437 -4.07 19.63 -29.00
CA THR A 437 -3.83 18.50 -28.11
C THR A 437 -2.86 18.87 -26.99
N LEU A 438 -1.75 19.56 -27.29
CA LEU A 438 -0.80 20.03 -26.27
C LEU A 438 -1.48 20.94 -25.25
N MET A 439 -2.25 21.93 -25.70
CA MET A 439 -2.96 22.85 -24.80
C MET A 439 -3.98 22.13 -23.91
N LEU A 440 -4.70 21.15 -24.46
CA LEU A 440 -5.64 20.32 -23.70
C LEU A 440 -4.92 19.52 -22.61
N VAL A 441 -3.80 18.87 -22.95
CA VAL A 441 -3.05 18.06 -22.00
C VAL A 441 -2.42 18.93 -20.93
N ILE A 442 -1.79 20.05 -21.29
CA ILE A 442 -1.22 21.02 -20.33
C ILE A 442 -2.32 21.52 -19.38
N GLY A 443 -3.47 21.96 -19.91
CA GLY A 443 -4.60 22.40 -19.10
C GLY A 443 -5.14 21.31 -18.17
N ARG A 444 -5.18 20.05 -18.63
CA ARG A 444 -5.61 18.92 -17.81
C ARG A 444 -4.61 18.56 -16.71
N SER A 445 -3.31 18.65 -17.01
CA SER A 445 -2.20 18.40 -16.08
C SER A 445 -2.14 19.39 -14.92
N GLN A 446 -2.54 20.65 -15.16
CA GLN A 446 -2.61 21.67 -14.11
C GLN A 446 -3.72 21.43 -13.08
N LYS A 447 -4.74 20.63 -13.43
CA LYS A 447 -5.81 20.28 -12.51
C LYS A 447 -5.43 19.01 -11.73
N GLY A 448 -5.01 19.20 -10.48
CA GLY A 448 -4.74 18.10 -9.55
C GLY A 448 -5.93 17.14 -9.38
N PHE A 449 -5.63 15.89 -9.06
CA PHE A 449 -6.63 14.89 -8.70
C PHE A 449 -7.27 15.26 -7.37
N GLN A 450 -8.53 15.63 -7.42
CA GLN A 450 -9.35 15.83 -6.24
C GLN A 450 -9.84 14.48 -5.73
N CYS A 451 -8.96 13.71 -5.09
CA CYS A 451 -9.40 12.58 -4.27
C CYS A 451 -10.04 13.14 -3.01
N SER A 452 -11.33 12.93 -2.82
CA SER A 452 -12.08 13.50 -1.69
C SER A 452 -12.37 12.45 -0.62
N TYR A 453 -12.31 12.85 0.65
CA TYR A 453 -12.79 12.06 1.80
C TYR A 453 -14.33 12.03 1.83
N GLY A 454 -14.95 11.31 0.90
CA GLY A 454 -16.43 11.23 0.84
C GLY A 454 -17.14 12.58 0.70
N GLY A 455 -16.49 13.57 0.06
CA GLY A 455 -17.05 14.92 -0.14
C GLY A 455 -16.61 15.98 0.88
N LEU A 456 -15.93 15.60 1.98
CA LEU A 456 -15.57 16.52 3.07
C LEU A 456 -14.25 17.29 2.87
N GLY A 457 -13.55 17.05 1.77
CA GLY A 457 -12.30 17.73 1.41
C GLY A 457 -11.29 16.81 0.73
N GLY A 458 -10.24 17.39 0.16
CA GLY A 458 -9.20 16.64 -0.56
C GLY A 458 -8.28 15.84 0.36
N ILE A 459 -7.82 14.68 -0.10
CA ILE A 459 -6.71 13.91 0.48
C ILE A 459 -5.41 14.66 0.21
N SER A 460 -4.75 15.14 1.26
CA SER A 460 -3.50 15.91 1.16
C SER A 460 -2.67 15.77 2.44
N MET A 461 -1.39 16.15 2.35
CA MET A 461 -0.51 16.25 3.52
C MET A 461 -1.00 17.27 4.54
N GLU A 462 -1.71 18.31 4.11
CA GLU A 462 -2.36 19.27 5.01
C GLU A 462 -3.40 18.59 5.90
N ARG A 463 -4.23 17.71 5.33
CA ARG A 463 -5.22 16.94 6.13
C ARG A 463 -4.57 15.98 7.10
N PHE A 464 -3.45 15.37 6.71
CA PHE A 464 -2.65 14.57 7.63
C PHE A 464 -2.11 15.40 8.80
N ALA A 465 -1.58 16.61 8.54
CA ALA A 465 -1.15 17.51 9.60
C ALA A 465 -2.30 17.90 10.54
N GLN A 466 -3.49 18.16 10.00
CA GLN A 466 -4.70 18.42 10.80
C GLN A 466 -5.10 17.20 11.64
N LEU A 467 -4.99 15.97 11.12
CA LEU A 467 -5.23 14.74 11.89
C LEU A 467 -4.28 14.66 13.08
N MET A 468 -2.99 14.87 12.85
CA MET A 468 -1.96 14.83 13.90
C MET A 468 -2.20 15.91 14.96
N GLN A 469 -2.48 17.15 14.54
CA GLN A 469 -2.77 18.24 15.45
C GLN A 469 -3.99 17.94 16.33
N LYS A 470 -5.11 17.51 15.73
CA LYS A 470 -6.32 17.15 16.47
C LYS A 470 -6.10 15.99 17.43
N SER A 471 -5.39 14.95 16.97
CA SER A 471 -5.06 13.77 17.79
C SER A 471 -4.19 14.15 18.99
N TYR A 472 -3.18 15.00 18.78
CA TYR A 472 -2.32 15.51 19.83
C TYR A 472 -3.09 16.37 20.85
N SER A 473 -3.94 17.29 20.38
CA SER A 473 -4.78 18.10 21.25
C SER A 473 -5.71 17.24 22.10
N LEU A 474 -6.36 16.24 21.49
CA LEU A 474 -7.23 15.31 22.20
C LEU A 474 -6.46 14.49 23.25
N LEU A 475 -5.31 13.93 22.88
CA LEU A 475 -4.46 13.19 23.81
C LEU A 475 -4.01 14.06 24.99
N THR A 476 -3.64 15.31 24.73
CA THR A 476 -3.23 16.26 25.77
C THR A 476 -4.38 16.55 26.74
N ILE A 477 -5.60 16.74 26.23
CA ILE A 477 -6.80 16.94 27.05
C ILE A 477 -7.07 15.70 27.91
N LEU A 478 -7.02 14.49 27.33
CA LEU A 478 -7.23 13.24 28.06
C LEU A 478 -6.19 13.07 29.19
N LEU A 479 -4.92 13.37 28.91
CA LEU A 479 -3.84 13.32 29.92
C LEU A 479 -3.99 14.37 31.03
N GLN A 480 -4.65 15.51 30.76
CA GLN A 480 -4.96 16.50 31.79
C GLN A 480 -6.08 16.04 32.71
N PHE A 481 -7.10 15.35 32.18
CA PHE A 481 -8.21 14.80 32.99
C PHE A 481 -7.87 13.52 33.74
N ALA A 482 -6.81 12.81 33.33
CA ALA A 482 -6.33 11.61 34.02
C ALA A 482 -5.50 11.91 35.27
N LYS A 483 -5.05 13.17 35.45
CA LYS A 483 -4.40 13.65 36.68
C LYS A 483 -5.44 14.17 37.65
#